data_AF-A0A6L2PRK5-F1
#
_entry.id   AF-A0A6L2PRK5-F1
#
_cell.length_a   1.000
_cell.length_b   1.000
_cell.length_c   1.000
_cell.angle_alpha   90.00
_cell.angle_beta   90.00
_cell.angle_gamma   90.00
#
_symmetry.space_group_name_H-M   'P 1'
#
loop_
_entity.id
_entity.type
_entity.pdbx_description
1 polymer ?
#
loop_
_entity_poly.entity_id
_entity_poly.type
_entity_poly.pdbx_seq_one_letter_code
_entity_poly.pdbx_strand_id
1 'polypeptide(L)'
;MYRDYWYVLVPVHLITSLGWFAGFYYLAKSGVDVTAQLERMGISDRLINPLRDSSAGYIALAYALYKIATPVRYTITLGGTTISINYLKKWGCIKPIPPREKLKEMYHEKKATLMRETAEELKLQQEKLKKTSENMIRGYRNHAGKPDK
;
A
#
# COMPACT_ATOMS: atom_id res chain seq x y z
N MET A 1 -1.04 14.38 -3.65
CA MET A 1 0.06 13.73 -4.40
C MET A 1 0.65 12.54 -3.63
N TYR A 2 1.51 12.71 -2.61
CA TYR A 2 2.12 11.54 -1.92
C TYR A 2 1.14 10.55 -1.29
N ARG A 3 0.04 11.03 -0.69
CA ARG A 3 -1.01 10.16 -0.13
C ARG A 3 -1.76 9.33 -1.17
N ASP A 4 -1.71 9.73 -2.43
CA ASP A 4 -2.45 9.10 -3.52
C ASP A 4 -1.53 8.15 -4.32
N TYR A 5 -0.21 8.33 -4.22
CA TYR A 5 0.81 7.47 -4.85
C TYR A 5 1.62 6.65 -3.84
N TRP A 6 1.08 6.40 -2.64
CA TRP A 6 1.79 5.68 -1.58
C TRP A 6 2.26 4.28 -2.03
N TYR A 7 1.50 3.60 -2.89
CA TYR A 7 1.85 2.32 -3.50
C TYR A 7 3.08 2.40 -4.42
N VAL A 8 3.33 3.54 -5.07
CA VAL A 8 4.53 3.76 -5.91
C VAL A 8 5.69 4.28 -5.05
N LEU A 9 5.37 5.11 -4.06
CA LEU A 9 6.34 5.65 -3.11
C LEU A 9 7.05 4.55 -2.35
N VAL A 10 6.32 3.57 -1.82
CA VAL A 10 6.89 2.53 -0.93
C VAL A 10 7.94 1.68 -1.65
N PRO A 11 7.70 1.09 -2.83
CA PRO A 11 8.71 0.33 -3.57
C PRO A 11 9.90 1.20 -3.99
N VAL A 12 9.65 2.42 -4.48
CA VAL A 12 10.72 3.35 -4.87
C VAL A 12 11.58 3.71 -3.67
N HIS A 13 10.96 3.98 -2.51
CA HIS A 13 11.68 4.28 -1.28
C HIS A 13 12.50 3.09 -0.79
N LEU A 14 11.97 1.86 -0.88
CA LEU A 14 12.70 0.65 -0.51
C LEU A 14 13.93 0.44 -1.40
N ILE A 15 13.78 0.49 -2.72
CA ILE A 15 14.88 0.30 -3.68
C ILE A 15 15.94 1.40 -3.50
N THR A 16 15.51 2.66 -3.43
CA THR A 16 16.45 3.78 -3.25
C THR A 16 17.15 3.72 -1.90
N SER A 17 16.46 3.35 -0.82
CA SER A 17 17.07 3.17 0.51
C SER A 17 18.10 2.04 0.52
N LEU A 18 17.78 0.91 -0.12
CA LEU A 18 18.71 -0.21 -0.26
C LEU A 18 19.95 0.20 -1.06
N GLY A 19 19.76 0.94 -2.16
CA GLY A 19 20.84 1.48 -2.98
C GLY A 19 21.74 2.46 -2.21
N TRP A 20 21.16 3.36 -1.42
CA TRP A 20 21.93 4.27 -0.55
C TRP A 20 22.71 3.52 0.53
N PHE A 21 22.07 2.55 1.19
CA PHE A 21 22.74 1.74 2.20
C PHE A 21 23.90 0.93 1.58
N ALA A 22 23.67 0.28 0.44
CA ALA A 22 24.70 -0.45 -0.29
C ALA A 22 25.84 0.46 -0.76
N GLY A 23 25.53 1.66 -1.26
CA GLY A 23 26.51 2.66 -1.68
C GLY A 23 27.38 3.14 -0.53
N PHE A 24 26.79 3.47 0.62
CA PHE A 24 27.56 3.88 1.80
C PHE A 24 28.36 2.73 2.41
N TYR A 25 27.82 1.51 2.41
CA TYR A 25 28.56 0.33 2.84
C TYR A 25 29.76 0.05 1.93
N TYR A 26 29.58 0.19 0.62
CA TYR A 26 30.67 0.09 -0.34
C TYR A 26 31.73 1.17 -0.09
N LEU A 27 31.33 2.44 0.07
CA LEU A 27 32.27 3.54 0.37
C LEU A 27 33.06 3.29 1.66
N ALA A 28 32.38 2.84 2.73
CA ALA A 28 33.03 2.49 3.99
C ALA A 28 34.02 1.32 3.81
N LYS A 29 33.67 0.31 3.00
CA LYS A 29 34.53 -0.84 2.70
C LYS A 29 35.69 -0.50 1.75
N SER A 30 35.50 0.48 0.85
CA SER A 30 36.51 0.95 -0.10
C SER A 30 37.60 1.82 0.55
N GLY A 31 37.55 2.05 1.86
CA GLY A 31 38.56 2.82 2.58
C GLY A 31 38.41 4.33 2.42
N VAL A 32 37.24 4.82 1.98
CA VAL A 32 36.92 6.25 2.07
C VAL A 32 36.92 6.61 3.56
N ASP A 33 37.57 7.74 3.89
CA ASP A 33 37.65 8.24 5.27
C ASP A 33 36.29 8.81 5.71
N VAL A 34 35.36 7.89 5.93
CA VAL A 34 34.02 8.18 6.42
C VAL A 34 34.10 8.75 7.84
N THR A 35 35.14 8.40 8.59
CA THR A 35 35.43 8.97 9.91
C THR A 35 35.65 10.48 9.83
N ALA A 36 36.44 10.97 8.86
CA ALA A 36 36.64 12.41 8.63
C ALA A 36 35.34 13.14 8.18
N GLN A 37 34.43 12.46 7.47
CA GLN A 37 33.12 13.02 7.12
C GLN A 37 32.23 13.20 8.36
N LEU A 38 32.25 12.24 9.29
CA LEU A 38 31.51 12.33 10.55
C LEU A 38 32.09 13.40 11.50
N GLU A 39 33.42 13.53 11.56
CA GLU A 39 34.12 14.58 12.32
C GLU A 39 33.77 15.97 11.80
N ARG A 40 33.77 16.17 10.46
CA ARG A 40 33.31 17.41 9.82
C ARG A 40 31.87 17.78 10.17
N MET A 41 31.06 16.79 10.53
CA MET A 41 29.65 16.96 10.91
C MET A 41 29.47 17.09 12.44
N GLY A 42 30.55 17.14 13.22
CA GLY A 42 30.53 17.40 14.65
C GLY A 42 30.37 16.17 15.54
N ILE A 43 30.51 14.95 14.99
CA ILE A 43 30.50 13.72 15.78
C ILE A 43 31.90 13.51 16.36
N SER A 44 32.01 13.48 17.69
CA SER A 44 33.29 13.36 18.40
C SER A 44 33.99 12.01 18.16
N ASP A 45 35.30 12.05 17.99
CA ASP A 45 36.23 10.91 17.82
C ASP A 45 36.04 9.78 18.84
N ARG A 46 35.53 10.11 20.04
CA ARG A 46 35.23 9.12 21.09
C ARG A 46 34.13 8.12 20.70
N LEU A 47 33.22 8.51 19.81
CA LEU A 47 32.20 7.62 19.24
C LEU A 47 32.71 6.89 18.00
N ILE A 48 33.72 7.43 17.34
CA ILE A 48 34.22 6.94 16.04
C ILE A 48 35.30 5.88 16.21
N ASN A 49 36.23 6.07 17.17
CA ASN A 49 37.29 5.11 17.48
C ASN A 49 36.80 3.68 17.80
N PRO A 50 35.79 3.49 18.67
CA PRO A 50 35.27 2.16 18.98
C PRO A 50 34.58 1.50 17.79
N LEU A 51 34.03 2.32 16.88
CA LEU A 51 33.39 1.84 15.65
C LEU A 51 34.46 1.39 14.66
N ARG A 52 35.58 2.09 14.55
CA ARG A 52 36.66 1.74 13.60
C ARG A 52 37.34 0.40 13.92
N ASP A 53 37.55 0.10 15.21
CA ASP A 53 38.30 -1.09 15.65
C ASP A 53 37.47 -2.38 15.70
N SER A 54 36.16 -2.31 15.42
CA SER A 54 35.26 -3.47 15.41
C SER A 54 35.08 -4.03 14.00
N SER A 55 34.93 -5.35 13.86
CA SER A 55 34.61 -5.98 12.55
C SER A 55 33.26 -5.52 11.99
N ALA A 56 32.34 -5.05 12.85
CA ALA A 56 31.06 -4.45 12.48
C ALA A 56 31.15 -2.94 12.20
N GLY A 57 32.35 -2.36 12.31
CA GLY A 57 32.61 -0.93 12.18
C GLY A 57 32.10 -0.30 10.90
N TYR A 58 32.38 -0.95 9.78
CA TYR A 58 31.94 -0.49 8.46
C TYR A 58 30.42 -0.43 8.32
N ILE A 59 29.68 -1.34 8.96
CA ILE A 59 28.22 -1.35 8.95
C ILE A 59 27.68 -0.19 9.78
N ALA A 60 28.23 0.02 10.97
CA ALA A 60 27.82 1.11 11.85
C ALA A 60 28.14 2.48 11.24
N LEU A 61 29.29 2.61 10.59
CA LEU A 61 29.74 3.82 9.92
C LEU A 61 28.90 4.12 8.68
N ALA A 62 28.59 3.11 7.87
CA ALA A 62 27.65 3.22 6.76
C ALA A 62 26.24 3.60 7.23
N TYR A 63 25.78 3.07 8.36
CA TYR A 63 24.49 3.41 8.95
C TYR A 63 24.45 4.85 9.49
N ALA A 64 25.56 5.34 10.06
CA ALA A 64 25.69 6.73 10.50
C ALA A 64 25.61 7.70 9.31
N LEU A 65 26.36 7.44 8.23
CA LEU A 65 26.25 8.20 6.98
C LEU A 65 24.84 8.16 6.41
N TYR A 66 24.23 6.98 6.38
CA TYR A 66 22.85 6.80 5.93
C TYR A 66 21.86 7.65 6.73
N LYS A 67 22.06 7.77 8.04
CA LYS A 67 21.28 8.65 8.91
C LYS A 67 21.49 10.12 8.56
N ILE A 68 22.71 10.56 8.31
CA ILE A 68 22.99 11.97 8.00
C ILE A 68 22.52 12.33 6.58
N ALA A 69 22.57 11.38 5.66
CA ALA A 69 22.05 11.53 4.31
C ALA A 69 20.52 11.48 4.24
N THR A 70 19.79 11.30 5.36
CA THR A 70 18.33 11.25 5.36
C THR A 70 17.65 12.42 4.64
N PRO A 71 17.97 13.70 4.88
CA PRO A 71 17.37 14.81 4.14
C PRO A 71 17.59 14.68 2.62
N VAL A 72 18.80 14.37 2.18
CA VAL A 72 19.14 14.19 0.75
C VAL A 72 18.44 12.96 0.15
N ARG A 73 18.39 11.86 0.90
CA ARG A 73 17.68 10.64 0.50
C ARG A 73 16.20 10.93 0.31
N TYR A 74 15.57 11.64 1.24
CA TYR A 74 14.16 12.02 1.11
C TYR A 74 13.96 12.97 -0.07
N THR A 75 14.80 13.99 -0.28
CA THR A 75 14.63 14.88 -1.44
C THR A 75 14.75 14.12 -2.77
N ILE A 76 15.70 13.18 -2.88
CA ILE A 76 15.87 12.36 -4.09
C ILE A 76 14.72 11.36 -4.26
N THR A 77 14.26 10.68 -3.19
CA THR A 77 13.09 9.81 -3.29
C THR A 77 11.85 10.60 -3.71
N LEU A 78 11.66 11.80 -3.17
CA LEU A 78 10.50 12.64 -3.49
C LEU A 78 10.58 13.12 -4.97
N GLY A 79 11.74 13.60 -5.40
CA GLY A 79 11.98 13.98 -6.80
C GLY A 79 11.83 12.79 -7.76
N GLY A 80 12.45 11.66 -7.44
CA GLY A 80 12.38 10.43 -8.20
C GLY A 80 10.97 9.85 -8.27
N THR A 81 10.19 9.92 -7.19
CA THR A 81 8.77 9.51 -7.20
C THR A 81 7.96 10.37 -8.16
N THR A 82 8.20 11.69 -8.17
CA THR A 82 7.51 12.61 -9.08
C THR A 82 7.84 12.31 -10.54
N ILE A 83 9.12 12.04 -10.84
CA ILE A 83 9.57 11.65 -12.19
C ILE A 83 8.98 10.30 -12.59
N SER A 84 9.05 9.29 -11.70
CA SER A 84 8.47 7.97 -11.94
C SER A 84 6.96 8.04 -12.19
N ILE A 85 6.21 8.83 -11.42
CA ILE A 85 4.78 9.03 -11.65
C ILE A 85 4.53 9.63 -13.04
N ASN A 86 5.31 10.65 -13.43
CA ASN A 86 5.18 11.26 -14.75
C ASN A 86 5.55 10.29 -15.88
N TYR A 87 6.55 9.44 -15.67
CA TYR A 87 6.99 8.44 -16.64
C TYR A 87 5.95 7.32 -16.79
N LEU A 88 5.43 6.78 -15.69
CA LEU A 88 4.39 5.75 -15.69
C LEU A 88 3.04 6.27 -16.20
N LYS A 89 2.73 7.56 -15.99
CA LYS A 89 1.56 8.22 -16.58
C LYS A 89 1.69 8.34 -18.11
N LYS A 90 2.89 8.64 -18.63
CA LYS A 90 3.18 8.69 -20.06
C LYS A 90 3.07 7.33 -20.74
N TRP A 91 3.44 6.25 -20.03
CA TRP A 91 3.40 4.89 -20.53
C TRP A 91 2.02 4.22 -20.44
N GLY A 92 0.99 4.90 -19.92
CA GLY A 92 -0.38 4.38 -19.88
C GLY A 92 -0.63 3.24 -18.87
N CYS A 93 0.41 2.77 -18.16
CA CYS A 93 0.30 1.70 -17.17
C CYS A 93 -0.43 2.11 -15.88
N ILE A 94 -0.58 3.40 -15.58
CA ILE A 94 -1.27 3.88 -14.37
C ILE A 94 -2.40 4.85 -14.75
N LYS A 95 -3.66 4.40 -14.59
CA LYS A 95 -4.81 5.33 -14.55
C LYS A 95 -4.63 6.25 -13.34
N PRO A 96 -4.68 7.58 -13.51
CA PRO A 96 -4.63 8.50 -12.38
C PRO A 96 -5.77 8.13 -11.42
N ILE A 97 -5.42 7.83 -10.17
CA ILE A 97 -6.41 7.49 -9.15
C ILE A 97 -7.38 8.69 -9.04
N PRO A 98 -8.69 8.47 -9.17
CA PRO A 98 -9.66 9.55 -9.13
C PRO A 98 -9.56 10.30 -7.79
N PRO A 99 -9.79 11.62 -7.78
CA PRO A 99 -9.79 12.43 -6.56
C PRO A 99 -10.63 11.80 -5.45
N ARG A 100 -10.28 12.06 -4.18
CA ARG A 100 -10.95 11.47 -3.00
C ARG A 100 -12.47 11.67 -3.00
N GLU A 101 -12.94 12.77 -3.56
CA GLU A 101 -14.38 13.06 -3.73
C GLU A 101 -15.03 12.07 -4.70
N LYS A 102 -14.44 11.87 -5.88
CA LYS A 102 -14.88 10.83 -6.83
C LYS A 102 -14.81 9.42 -6.23
N LEU A 103 -13.82 9.12 -5.39
CA LEU A 103 -13.75 7.82 -4.70
C LEU A 103 -14.89 7.64 -3.69
N LYS A 104 -15.23 8.70 -2.94
CA LYS A 104 -16.39 8.68 -2.04
C LYS A 104 -17.69 8.51 -2.81
N GLU A 105 -17.88 9.25 -3.89
CA GLU A 105 -19.05 9.11 -4.77
C GLU A 105 -19.15 7.69 -5.33
N MET A 106 -18.06 7.15 -5.90
CA MET A 106 -18.04 5.78 -6.40
C MET A 106 -18.33 4.75 -5.30
N TYR A 107 -17.87 4.98 -4.05
CA TYR A 107 -18.17 4.09 -2.92
C TYR A 107 -19.65 4.14 -2.53
N HIS A 108 -20.22 5.34 -2.43
CA HIS A 108 -21.64 5.53 -2.13
C HIS A 108 -22.53 4.96 -3.24
N GLU A 109 -22.15 5.16 -4.50
CA GLU A 109 -22.82 4.61 -5.66
C GLU A 109 -22.78 3.08 -5.62
N LYS A 110 -21.59 2.46 -5.46
CA LYS A 110 -21.47 1.00 -5.34
C LYS A 110 -22.29 0.43 -4.19
N LYS A 111 -22.30 1.11 -3.02
CA LYS A 111 -23.09 0.70 -1.86
C LYS A 111 -24.59 0.77 -2.16
N ALA A 112 -25.04 1.82 -2.85
CA ALA A 112 -26.44 1.96 -3.25
C ALA A 112 -26.86 0.90 -4.28
N THR A 113 -25.99 0.56 -5.24
CA THR A 113 -26.24 -0.51 -6.22
C THR A 113 -26.34 -1.87 -5.53
N LEU A 114 -25.40 -2.21 -4.65
CA LEU A 114 -25.43 -3.46 -3.88
C LEU A 114 -26.69 -3.57 -3.01
N MET A 115 -27.08 -2.49 -2.32
CA MET A 115 -28.31 -2.49 -1.53
C MET A 115 -29.57 -2.68 -2.38
N ARG A 116 -29.59 -2.13 -3.60
CA ARG A 116 -30.68 -2.35 -4.55
C ARG A 116 -30.73 -3.79 -5.02
N GLU A 117 -29.60 -4.36 -5.44
CA GLU A 117 -29.51 -5.77 -5.86
C GLU A 117 -29.94 -6.70 -4.72
N THR A 118 -29.46 -6.49 -3.50
CA THR A 118 -29.86 -7.31 -2.33
C THR A 118 -31.36 -7.17 -2.03
N ALA A 119 -31.93 -5.96 -2.16
CA ALA A 119 -33.36 -5.74 -1.94
C ALA A 119 -34.22 -6.40 -3.04
N GLU A 120 -33.77 -6.39 -4.29
CA GLU A 120 -34.42 -7.09 -5.40
C GLU A 120 -34.34 -8.61 -5.23
N GLU A 121 -33.18 -9.15 -4.84
CA GLU A 121 -33.02 -10.57 -4.54
C GLU A 121 -33.94 -11.03 -3.39
N LEU A 122 -34.03 -10.24 -2.31
CA LEU A 122 -34.93 -10.50 -1.19
C LEU A 122 -36.41 -10.50 -1.61
N LYS A 123 -36.83 -9.53 -2.45
CA LYS A 123 -38.19 -9.49 -3.00
C LYS A 123 -38.49 -10.73 -3.83
N LEU A 124 -37.57 -11.10 -4.71
CA LEU A 124 -37.71 -12.30 -5.54
C LEU A 124 -37.79 -13.57 -4.68
N GLN A 125 -37.00 -13.66 -3.61
CA GLN A 125 -37.04 -14.77 -2.67
C GLN A 125 -38.38 -14.83 -1.91
N GLN A 126 -38.91 -13.69 -1.45
CA GLN A 126 -40.21 -13.61 -0.80
C GLN A 126 -41.34 -14.02 -1.75
N GLU A 127 -41.31 -13.61 -3.02
CA GLU A 127 -42.31 -13.98 -4.00
C GLU A 127 -42.28 -15.49 -4.30
N LYS A 128 -41.08 -16.07 -4.44
CA LYS A 128 -40.90 -17.52 -4.56
C LYS A 128 -41.45 -18.27 -3.33
N LEU A 129 -41.16 -17.78 -2.12
CA LEU A 129 -41.69 -18.37 -0.88
C LEU A 129 -43.22 -18.31 -0.81
N LYS A 130 -43.84 -17.18 -1.18
CA LYS A 130 -45.29 -17.03 -1.24
C LYS A 130 -45.91 -18.02 -2.23
N LYS A 131 -45.39 -18.10 -3.46
CA LYS A 131 -45.88 -19.06 -4.47
C LYS A 131 -45.72 -20.51 -4.00
N THR A 132 -44.62 -20.86 -3.36
CA THR A 132 -44.40 -22.20 -2.79
C THR A 132 -45.39 -22.50 -1.66
N SER A 133 -45.63 -21.55 -0.76
CA SER A 133 -46.62 -21.69 0.33
C SER A 133 -48.05 -21.84 -0.21
N GLU A 134 -48.45 -21.01 -1.18
CA GLU A 134 -49.77 -21.11 -1.83
C GLU A 134 -49.97 -22.45 -2.54
N ASN A 135 -48.95 -22.92 -3.27
CA ASN A 135 -48.98 -24.22 -3.93
C ASN A 135 -49.12 -25.37 -2.91
N MET A 136 -48.41 -25.32 -1.77
CA MET A 136 -48.58 -26.30 -0.70
C MET A 136 -49.99 -26.27 -0.11
N ILE A 137 -50.51 -25.09 0.25
CA ILE A 137 -51.87 -24.96 0.80
C ILE A 137 -52.92 -25.50 -0.18
N ARG A 138 -52.78 -25.20 -1.47
CA ARG A 138 -53.64 -25.74 -2.52
C ARG A 138 -53.54 -27.27 -2.63
N GLY A 139 -52.33 -27.82 -2.52
CA GLY A 139 -52.09 -29.26 -2.48
C GLY A 139 -52.80 -29.96 -1.32
N TYR A 140 -52.66 -29.41 -0.10
CA TYR A 140 -53.34 -29.92 1.10
C TYR A 140 -54.86 -29.85 0.97
N ARG A 141 -55.41 -28.74 0.48
CA ARG A 141 -56.86 -28.59 0.26
C ARG A 141 -57.41 -29.63 -0.72
N ASN A 142 -56.68 -29.89 -1.80
CA ASN A 142 -57.07 -30.88 -2.80
C ASN A 142 -56.97 -32.32 -2.27
N HIS A 143 -56.07 -32.60 -1.32
CA HIS A 143 -55.94 -33.92 -0.69
C HIS A 143 -56.96 -34.13 0.44
N ALA A 144 -57.26 -33.11 1.25
CA ALA A 144 -58.23 -33.18 2.34
C ALA A 144 -59.70 -33.27 1.87
N GLY A 145 -59.98 -32.90 0.60
CA GLY A 145 -61.31 -32.98 -0.01
C GLY A 145 -61.64 -34.33 -0.67
N LYS A 146 -60.71 -35.30 -0.71
CA LYS A 146 -61.02 -36.66 -1.17
C LYS A 146 -61.46 -37.50 0.03
N PRO A 147 -62.73 -37.95 0.10
CA PRO A 147 -63.12 -38.94 1.10
C PRO A 147 -62.33 -40.21 0.85
N ASP A 148 -61.70 -40.72 1.91
CA ASP A 148 -61.02 -42.02 1.95
C ASP A 148 -62.06 -43.08 1.52
N LYS A 149 -61.76 -43.80 0.44
CA LYS A 149 -62.62 -44.86 -0.09
C LYS A 149 -62.09 -46.21 0.35
#